data_AF-A0AAN3VU93-F1
#
_entry.id   AF-A0AAN3VU93-F1
#
_cell.length_a   1.000
_cell.length_b   1.000
_cell.length_c   1.000
_cell.angle_alpha   90.00
_cell.angle_beta   90.00
_cell.angle_gamma   90.00
#
_symmetry.space_group_name_H-M   'P 1'
#
loop_
_entity.id
_entity.type
_entity.pdbx_description
1 polymer ?
#
loop_
_entity_poly.entity_id
_entity_poly.type
_entity_poly.pdbx_seq_one_letter_code
_entity_poly.pdbx_strand_id
1 'polypeptide(L)'
;MILIAEKQLAKVLNITDRRVRELFKEEKNLDGTYPFARCVQLYIQQTREGSIHQVTLKTLSELIGISEKTTRNYANKGIFKKLENGKYDIRDCLRSYLDSKDEWNRKKEIERQTAEFKLNIMKKNYHANENVEYILTDMLIKFKARLLGTAIKIDDTLDEIEPHERLNYLKKILIDTLEELAEYKPPEKEKVDV
;
A
#
# COMPACT_ATOMS: atom_id res chain seq x y z
N MET A 1 -45.00 -30.45 28.66
CA MET A 1 -43.69 -29.79 28.47
C MET A 1 -42.68 -30.89 28.12
N ILE A 2 -41.98 -30.82 26.98
CA ILE A 2 -41.03 -31.88 26.60
C ILE A 2 -39.81 -31.77 27.50
N LEU A 3 -39.57 -32.81 28.29
CA LEU A 3 -38.40 -32.94 29.15
C LEU A 3 -37.36 -33.82 28.46
N ILE A 4 -36.09 -33.46 28.58
CA ILE A 4 -34.99 -34.18 27.95
C ILE A 4 -33.86 -34.41 28.98
N ALA A 5 -33.21 -35.56 28.87
CA ALA A 5 -32.05 -35.87 29.70
C ALA A 5 -30.80 -35.12 29.21
N GLU A 6 -29.88 -34.83 30.14
CA GLU A 6 -28.65 -34.07 29.88
C GLU A 6 -27.87 -34.57 28.64
N LYS A 7 -27.60 -35.88 28.58
CA LYS A 7 -26.85 -36.50 27.46
C LYS A 7 -27.55 -36.32 26.11
N GLN A 8 -28.88 -36.36 26.09
CA GLN A 8 -29.63 -36.18 24.85
C GLN A 8 -29.66 -34.72 24.44
N LEU A 9 -29.80 -33.79 25.38
CA LEU A 9 -29.72 -32.36 25.12
C LEU A 9 -28.33 -31.96 24.60
N ALA A 10 -27.27 -32.49 25.21
CA ALA A 10 -25.88 -32.31 24.76
C ALA A 10 -25.70 -32.74 23.29
N LYS A 11 -26.24 -33.91 22.95
CA LYS A 11 -26.19 -34.46 21.59
C LYS A 11 -26.97 -33.62 20.57
N VAL A 12 -28.17 -33.16 20.94
CA VAL A 12 -29.02 -32.34 20.05
C VAL A 12 -28.41 -30.95 19.79
N LEU A 13 -27.84 -30.33 20.82
CA LEU A 13 -27.22 -29.01 20.72
C LEU A 13 -25.75 -29.05 20.25
N ASN A 14 -25.21 -30.25 20.02
CA ASN A 14 -23.80 -30.48 19.66
C ASN A 14 -22.80 -29.77 20.60
N ILE A 15 -23.03 -29.89 21.91
CA ILE A 15 -22.17 -29.35 22.97
C ILE A 15 -21.86 -30.42 24.01
N THR A 16 -20.82 -30.22 24.81
CA THR A 16 -20.45 -31.19 25.85
C THR A 16 -21.45 -31.18 27.02
N ASP A 17 -21.62 -32.32 27.70
CA ASP A 17 -22.43 -32.44 28.92
C ASP A 17 -22.08 -31.36 29.97
N ARG A 18 -20.78 -31.10 30.14
CA ARG A 18 -20.29 -30.01 30.99
C ARG A 18 -20.85 -28.66 30.57
N ARG A 19 -20.84 -28.36 29.27
CA ARG A 19 -21.34 -27.10 28.72
C ARG A 19 -22.85 -26.96 28.89
N VAL A 20 -23.61 -28.05 28.78
CA VAL A 20 -25.05 -28.07 29.09
C VAL A 20 -25.28 -27.67 30.55
N ARG A 21 -24.53 -28.26 31.50
CA ARG A 21 -24.64 -27.93 32.93
C ARG A 21 -24.27 -26.49 33.25
N GLU A 22 -23.26 -25.95 32.56
CA GLU A 22 -22.84 -24.55 32.72
C GLU A 22 -23.89 -23.58 32.15
N LEU A 23 -24.45 -23.87 30.97
CA LEU A 23 -25.36 -22.97 30.26
C LEU A 23 -26.77 -22.97 30.82
N PHE A 24 -27.28 -24.13 31.26
CA PHE A 24 -28.68 -24.29 31.68
C PHE A 24 -28.81 -24.58 33.17
N LYS A 25 -27.88 -24.10 34.00
CA LYS A 25 -27.83 -24.39 35.44
C LYS A 25 -29.15 -24.04 36.15
N GLU A 26 -29.76 -22.93 35.79
CA GLU A 26 -31.00 -22.43 36.41
C GLU A 26 -32.27 -23.13 35.90
N GLU A 27 -32.18 -23.80 34.76
CA GLU A 27 -33.30 -24.50 34.11
C GLU A 27 -33.28 -26.02 34.42
N LYS A 28 -32.42 -26.45 35.34
CA LYS A 28 -32.31 -27.86 35.74
C LYS A 28 -33.40 -28.21 36.75
N ASN A 29 -34.27 -29.16 36.40
CA ASN A 29 -35.26 -29.68 37.32
C ASN A 29 -34.62 -30.55 38.43
N LEU A 30 -35.35 -30.73 39.54
CA LEU A 30 -34.94 -31.61 40.65
C LEU A 30 -34.62 -33.03 40.19
N ASP A 31 -35.34 -33.53 39.19
CA ASP A 31 -35.17 -34.87 38.60
C ASP A 31 -33.98 -34.98 37.63
N GLY A 32 -33.22 -33.89 37.45
CA GLY A 32 -32.06 -33.84 36.55
C GLY A 32 -32.40 -33.72 35.06
N THR A 33 -33.67 -33.52 34.73
CA THR A 33 -34.15 -33.26 33.36
C THR A 33 -34.20 -31.77 33.05
N TYR A 34 -34.22 -31.44 31.76
CA TYR A 34 -34.24 -30.07 31.25
C TYR A 34 -35.48 -29.82 30.38
N PRO A 35 -36.12 -28.64 30.46
CA PRO A 35 -37.18 -28.25 29.54
C PRO A 35 -36.62 -27.96 28.14
N PHE A 36 -36.85 -28.88 27.19
CA PHE A 36 -36.19 -28.86 25.88
C PHE A 36 -36.40 -27.54 25.11
N ALA A 37 -37.66 -27.10 24.97
CA ALA A 37 -37.99 -25.91 24.20
C ALA A 37 -37.35 -24.63 24.77
N ARG A 38 -37.30 -24.51 26.10
CA ARG A 38 -36.69 -23.36 26.79
C ARG A 38 -35.18 -23.35 26.60
N CYS A 39 -34.51 -24.50 26.79
CA CYS A 39 -33.07 -24.62 26.57
C CYS A 39 -32.67 -24.31 25.12
N VAL A 40 -33.43 -24.78 24.14
CA VAL A 40 -33.18 -24.48 22.72
C VAL A 40 -33.35 -22.98 22.44
N GLN A 41 -34.41 -22.35 22.96
CA GLN A 41 -34.62 -20.90 22.80
C GLN A 41 -33.50 -20.08 23.44
N LEU A 42 -33.09 -20.42 24.66
CA LEU A 42 -31.97 -19.77 25.35
C LEU A 42 -30.67 -19.95 24.58
N TYR A 43 -30.41 -21.16 24.07
CA TYR A 43 -29.23 -21.43 23.25
C TYR A 43 -29.22 -20.56 21.99
N ILE A 44 -30.34 -20.50 21.25
CA ILE A 44 -30.47 -19.68 20.05
C ILE A 44 -30.35 -18.18 20.38
N GLN A 45 -30.93 -17.72 21.48
CA GLN A 45 -30.79 -16.33 21.89
C GLN A 45 -29.33 -15.98 22.21
N GLN A 46 -28.65 -16.85 22.94
CA GLN A 46 -27.23 -16.70 23.24
C GLN A 46 -26.36 -16.79 21.96
N THR A 47 -26.81 -17.55 20.94
CA THR A 47 -26.17 -17.57 19.62
C THR A 47 -26.28 -16.24 18.88
N ARG A 48 -27.39 -15.53 19.07
CA ARG A 48 -27.63 -14.20 18.49
C ARG A 48 -26.89 -13.08 19.24
N GLU A 49 -26.62 -13.28 20.53
CA GLU A 49 -25.94 -12.30 21.41
C GLU A 49 -24.39 -12.41 21.40
N GLY A 50 -23.78 -13.24 20.53
CA GLY A 50 -22.34 -13.18 20.21
C GLY A 50 -21.41 -14.13 20.98
N SER A 51 -21.91 -14.91 21.94
CA SER A 51 -21.04 -15.77 22.77
C SER A 51 -20.46 -17.01 22.05
N ILE A 52 -21.00 -17.41 20.90
CA ILE A 52 -20.53 -18.60 20.16
C ILE A 52 -19.21 -18.38 19.44
N HIS A 53 -18.91 -17.15 19.02
CA HIS A 53 -17.75 -16.85 18.18
C HIS A 53 -16.49 -16.57 19.01
N GLN A 54 -16.54 -16.82 20.31
CA GLN A 54 -15.43 -16.57 21.22
C GLN A 54 -14.49 -17.76 21.29
N VAL A 55 -13.26 -17.57 20.84
CA VAL A 55 -12.24 -18.61 20.77
C VAL A 55 -10.98 -18.28 21.53
N THR A 56 -10.20 -19.32 21.80
CA THR A 56 -8.85 -19.16 22.36
C THR A 56 -7.88 -18.62 21.30
N LEU A 57 -6.75 -18.06 21.73
CA LEU A 57 -5.71 -17.57 20.82
C LEU A 57 -5.20 -18.65 19.86
N LYS A 58 -5.07 -19.89 20.35
CA LYS A 58 -4.66 -21.04 19.55
C LYS A 58 -5.66 -21.32 18.42
N THR A 59 -6.92 -21.48 18.79
CA THR A 59 -8.00 -21.71 17.80
C THR A 59 -8.13 -20.54 16.82
N LEU A 60 -7.96 -19.29 17.28
CA LEU A 60 -7.94 -18.12 16.40
C LEU A 60 -6.80 -18.18 15.39
N SER A 61 -5.60 -18.59 15.82
CA SER A 61 -4.44 -18.72 14.94
C SER A 61 -4.64 -19.77 13.84
N GLU A 62 -5.22 -20.91 14.20
CA GLU A 62 -5.57 -21.99 13.27
C GLU A 62 -6.64 -21.54 12.27
N LEU A 63 -7.69 -20.85 12.72
CA LEU A 63 -8.78 -20.35 11.87
C LEU A 63 -8.34 -19.27 10.88
N ILE A 64 -7.51 -18.33 11.33
CA ILE A 64 -6.99 -17.27 10.46
C ILE A 64 -5.87 -17.79 9.53
N GLY A 65 -5.25 -18.93 9.86
CA GLY A 65 -4.16 -19.51 9.09
C GLY A 65 -2.82 -18.80 9.31
N ILE A 66 -2.58 -18.31 10.53
CA ILE A 66 -1.32 -17.64 10.92
C ILE A 66 -0.73 -18.29 12.17
N SER A 67 0.57 -18.11 12.41
CA SER A 67 1.21 -18.68 13.61
C SER A 67 0.68 -18.06 14.90
N GLU A 68 0.65 -18.83 16.00
CA GLU A 68 0.31 -18.29 17.33
C GLU A 68 1.19 -17.10 17.74
N LYS A 69 2.47 -17.10 17.34
CA LYS A 69 3.38 -15.98 17.57
C LYS A 69 2.86 -14.71 16.88
N THR A 70 2.42 -14.84 15.63
CA THR A 70 1.84 -13.76 14.84
C THR A 70 0.52 -13.30 15.47
N THR A 71 -0.38 -14.21 15.82
CA THR A 71 -1.65 -13.88 16.51
C THR A 71 -1.42 -13.13 17.81
N ARG A 72 -0.41 -13.53 18.60
CA ARG A 72 -0.02 -12.84 19.83
C ARG A 72 0.54 -11.45 19.55
N ASN A 73 1.31 -11.26 18.47
CA ASN A 73 1.76 -9.94 18.06
C ASN A 73 0.59 -9.02 17.68
N TYR A 74 -0.39 -9.53 16.92
CA TYR A 74 -1.62 -8.80 16.60
C TYR A 74 -2.41 -8.41 17.85
N ALA A 75 -2.49 -9.29 18.84
CA ALA A 75 -3.10 -8.98 20.13
C ALA A 75 -2.31 -7.90 20.91
N ASN A 76 -0.97 -8.00 20.95
CA ASN A 76 -0.11 -7.02 21.63
C ASN A 76 -0.18 -5.63 20.99
N LYS A 77 -0.36 -5.58 19.66
CA LYS A 77 -0.58 -4.33 18.91
C LYS A 77 -2.00 -3.77 19.04
N GLY A 78 -2.90 -4.46 19.76
CA GLY A 78 -4.29 -4.05 19.93
C GLY A 78 -5.20 -4.29 18.72
N ILE A 79 -4.71 -4.97 17.68
CA ILE A 79 -5.49 -5.28 16.45
C ILE A 79 -6.51 -6.38 16.77
N PHE A 80 -6.09 -7.41 17.51
CA PHE A 80 -7.00 -8.42 18.06
C PHE A 80 -7.40 -8.03 19.47
N LYS A 81 -8.66 -7.60 19.62
CA LYS A 81 -9.22 -7.20 20.91
C LYS A 81 -9.53 -8.44 21.73
N LYS A 82 -8.84 -8.56 22.87
CA LYS A 82 -9.10 -9.61 23.86
C LYS A 82 -10.30 -9.20 24.72
N LEU A 83 -11.27 -10.10 24.85
CA LEU A 83 -12.44 -9.93 25.71
C LEU A 83 -12.06 -10.09 27.19
N GLU A 84 -12.92 -9.63 28.09
CA GLU A 84 -12.71 -9.71 29.55
C GLU A 84 -12.52 -11.14 30.05
N ASN A 85 -13.19 -12.10 29.42
CA ASN A 85 -13.06 -13.54 29.72
C ASN A 85 -11.78 -14.18 29.13
N GLY A 86 -10.90 -13.37 28.55
CA GLY A 86 -9.62 -13.78 27.99
C GLY A 86 -9.69 -14.46 26.62
N LYS A 87 -10.87 -14.55 26.00
CA LYS A 87 -11.08 -15.06 24.64
C LYS A 87 -11.07 -13.94 23.60
N TYR A 88 -11.24 -14.33 22.34
CA TYR A 88 -11.29 -13.43 21.19
C TYR A 88 -12.55 -13.69 20.39
N ASP A 89 -13.24 -12.63 19.98
CA ASP A 89 -14.31 -12.76 18.99
C ASP A 89 -13.70 -12.98 17.60
N ILE A 90 -14.01 -14.11 16.96
CA ILE A 90 -13.46 -14.47 15.64
C ILE A 90 -13.85 -13.43 14.58
N ARG A 91 -15.10 -12.97 14.58
CA ARG A 91 -15.63 -12.09 13.54
C ARG A 91 -14.89 -10.76 13.57
N ASP A 92 -14.77 -10.19 14.77
CA ASP A 92 -14.07 -8.91 14.95
C ASP A 92 -12.57 -9.06 14.62
N CYS A 93 -11.92 -10.12 15.10
CA CYS A 93 -10.50 -10.34 14.84
C CYS A 93 -10.23 -10.61 13.35
N LEU A 94 -11.09 -11.36 12.66
CA LEU A 94 -10.96 -11.62 11.23
C LEU A 94 -11.10 -10.33 10.41
N ARG A 95 -12.07 -9.48 10.76
CA ARG A 95 -12.24 -8.17 10.11
C ARG A 95 -11.00 -7.30 10.32
N SER A 96 -10.54 -7.16 11.56
CA SER A 96 -9.31 -6.40 11.88
C SER A 96 -8.08 -6.97 11.17
N TYR A 97 -7.99 -8.29 10.97
CA TYR A 97 -6.90 -8.92 10.24
C TYR A 97 -6.90 -8.54 8.75
N LEU A 98 -8.06 -8.59 8.10
CA LEU A 98 -8.20 -8.22 6.69
C LEU A 98 -7.86 -6.74 6.47
N ASP A 99 -8.42 -5.86 7.30
CA ASP A 99 -8.16 -4.41 7.23
C ASP A 99 -6.66 -4.12 7.41
N SER A 100 -6.03 -4.74 8.42
CA SER A 100 -4.59 -4.61 8.66
C SER A 100 -3.75 -5.10 7.47
N LYS A 101 -4.17 -6.17 6.80
CA LYS A 101 -3.43 -6.76 5.69
C LYS A 101 -3.54 -5.89 4.45
N ASP A 102 -4.70 -5.30 4.21
CA ASP A 102 -4.92 -4.34 3.12
C ASP A 102 -4.12 -3.06 3.33
N GLU A 103 -4.10 -2.50 4.54
CA GLU A 103 -3.25 -1.36 4.88
C GLU A 103 -1.76 -1.68 4.69
N TRP A 104 -1.31 -2.86 5.13
CA TRP A 104 0.08 -3.29 4.94
C TRP A 104 0.44 -3.42 3.45
N ASN A 105 -0.46 -4.00 2.65
CA ASN A 105 -0.29 -4.11 1.20
C ASN A 105 -0.19 -2.73 0.53
N ARG A 106 -1.07 -1.79 0.89
CA ARG A 106 -1.03 -0.40 0.39
C ARG A 106 0.27 0.29 0.75
N LYS A 107 0.70 0.17 2.01
CA LYS A 107 1.96 0.76 2.48
C LYS A 107 3.16 0.22 1.70
N LYS A 108 3.21 -1.10 1.51
CA LYS A 108 4.29 -1.77 0.78
C LYS A 108 4.34 -1.34 -0.70
N GLU A 109 3.18 -1.12 -1.32
CA GLU A 109 3.12 -0.62 -2.69
C GLU A 109 3.63 0.83 -2.79
N ILE A 110 3.25 1.71 -1.87
CA ILE A 110 3.77 3.08 -1.81
C ILE A 110 5.29 3.08 -1.58
N GLU A 111 5.79 2.22 -0.68
CA GLU A 111 7.24 2.06 -0.44
C GLU A 111 7.97 1.58 -1.70
N ARG A 112 7.38 0.63 -2.45
CA ARG A 112 7.91 0.15 -3.73
C ARG A 112 8.00 1.29 -4.75
N GLN A 113 6.92 2.04 -4.93
CA GLN A 113 6.88 3.18 -5.86
C GLN A 113 7.86 4.27 -5.46
N THR A 114 8.00 4.56 -4.17
CA THR A 114 8.96 5.54 -3.66
C THR A 114 10.39 5.08 -3.91
N ALA A 115 10.69 3.79 -3.70
CA ALA A 115 12.00 3.22 -4.00
C ALA A 115 12.32 3.26 -5.50
N GLU A 116 11.33 2.95 -6.35
CA GLU A 116 11.44 3.01 -7.80
C GLU A 116 11.67 4.45 -8.29
N PHE A 117 10.94 5.43 -7.75
CA PHE A 117 11.15 6.85 -8.02
C PHE A 117 12.56 7.31 -7.63
N LYS A 118 13.02 6.98 -6.41
CA LYS A 118 14.39 7.28 -5.96
C LYS A 118 15.44 6.62 -6.84
N LEU A 119 15.23 5.38 -7.25
CA LEU A 119 16.13 4.67 -8.16
C LEU A 119 16.22 5.39 -9.51
N ASN A 120 15.10 5.88 -10.04
CA ASN A 120 15.10 6.61 -11.30
C ASN A 120 15.78 7.99 -11.21
N ILE A 121 15.67 8.68 -10.07
CA ILE A 121 16.48 9.88 -9.78
C ILE A 121 17.97 9.51 -9.79
N MET A 122 18.36 8.44 -9.10
CA MET A 122 19.77 7.99 -9.05
C MET A 122 20.31 7.58 -10.42
N LYS A 123 19.46 7.00 -11.28
CA LYS A 123 19.79 6.66 -12.67
C LYS A 123 19.91 7.87 -13.60
N LYS A 124 19.79 9.10 -13.09
CA LYS A 124 19.85 10.37 -13.84
C LYS A 124 18.74 10.54 -14.90
N ASN A 125 17.61 9.84 -14.75
CA ASN A 125 16.48 9.95 -15.69
C ASN A 125 15.51 11.09 -15.33
N TYR A 126 15.73 11.78 -14.21
CA TYR A 126 14.89 12.89 -13.74
C TYR A 126 15.77 14.10 -13.46
N HIS A 127 15.47 15.21 -14.14
CA HIS A 127 16.04 16.52 -13.85
C HIS A 127 14.98 17.34 -13.10
N ALA A 128 15.38 18.08 -12.07
CA ALA A 128 14.51 19.05 -11.42
C ALA A 128 14.06 20.11 -12.44
N ASN A 129 12.82 20.59 -12.35
CA ASN A 129 12.27 21.55 -13.31
C ASN A 129 13.13 22.82 -13.40
N GLU A 130 13.64 23.28 -12.27
CA GLU A 130 14.54 24.44 -12.13
C GLU A 130 15.90 24.21 -12.81
N ASN A 131 16.32 22.94 -12.93
CA ASN A 131 17.55 22.59 -13.64
C ASN A 131 17.31 22.53 -15.15
N VAL A 132 16.16 22.02 -15.59
CA VAL A 132 15.78 22.02 -17.01
C VAL A 132 15.63 23.45 -17.51
N GLU A 133 14.90 24.30 -16.81
CA GLU A 133 14.69 25.71 -17.19
C GLU A 133 16.00 26.48 -17.28
N TYR A 134 16.89 26.29 -16.31
CA TYR A 134 18.22 26.90 -16.31
C TYR A 134 19.07 26.46 -17.51
N ILE A 135 19.15 25.15 -17.77
CA ILE A 135 19.92 24.60 -18.88
C ILE A 135 19.39 25.10 -20.23
N LEU A 136 18.07 25.07 -20.42
CA LEU A 136 17.44 25.57 -21.65
C LEU A 136 17.68 27.07 -21.83
N THR A 137 17.57 27.85 -20.76
CA THR A 137 17.81 29.30 -20.81
C THR A 137 19.26 29.62 -21.18
N ASP A 138 20.23 28.94 -20.55
CA ASP A 138 21.66 29.12 -20.88
C ASP A 138 21.97 28.72 -22.33
N MET A 139 21.42 27.57 -22.78
CA MET A 139 21.55 27.11 -24.16
C MET A 139 21.01 28.15 -25.15
N LEU A 140 19.81 28.68 -24.91
CA LEU A 140 19.18 29.67 -25.79
C LEU A 140 19.93 31.01 -25.82
N ILE A 141 20.45 31.46 -24.67
CA ILE A 141 21.25 32.70 -24.59
C ILE A 141 22.53 32.56 -25.42
N LYS A 142 23.26 31.45 -25.26
CA LYS A 142 24.48 31.17 -26.02
C LYS A 142 24.21 31.01 -27.51
N PHE A 143 23.14 30.30 -27.87
CA PHE A 143 22.73 30.15 -29.26
C PHE A 143 22.40 31.48 -29.93
N LYS A 144 21.66 32.36 -29.24
CA LYS A 144 21.38 33.71 -29.72
C LYS A 144 22.66 34.51 -29.97
N ALA A 145 23.59 34.50 -29.00
CA ALA A 145 24.87 35.19 -29.15
C ALA A 145 25.66 34.64 -30.36
N ARG A 146 25.64 33.33 -30.56
CA ARG A 146 26.28 32.67 -31.69
C ARG A 146 25.68 33.07 -33.02
N LEU A 147 24.34 33.05 -33.16
CA LEU A 147 23.65 33.49 -34.38
C LEU A 147 24.00 34.93 -34.76
N LEU A 148 24.07 35.84 -33.79
CA LEU A 148 24.46 37.23 -34.03
C LEU A 148 25.90 37.34 -34.51
N GLY A 149 26.83 36.60 -33.89
CA GLY A 149 28.23 36.55 -34.33
C GLY A 149 28.38 35.96 -35.73
N THR A 150 27.59 34.93 -36.05
CA THR A 150 27.54 34.32 -37.38
C THR A 150 27.00 35.29 -38.43
N ALA A 151 25.99 36.10 -38.10
CA ALA A 151 25.47 37.12 -39.01
C ALA A 151 26.51 38.18 -39.36
N ILE A 152 27.30 38.64 -38.37
CA ILE A 152 28.41 39.57 -38.59
C ILE A 152 29.46 38.92 -39.50
N LYS A 153 29.85 37.67 -39.21
CA LYS A 153 30.81 36.92 -40.05
C LYS A 153 30.32 36.77 -41.49
N ILE A 154 29.03 36.52 -41.70
CA ILE A 154 28.43 36.46 -43.03
C ILE A 154 28.60 37.82 -43.71
N ASP A 155 28.20 38.91 -43.08
CA ASP A 155 28.31 40.27 -43.63
C ASP A 155 29.74 40.59 -44.08
N ASP A 156 30.73 40.31 -43.22
CA ASP A 156 32.16 40.57 -43.50
C ASP A 156 32.73 39.74 -44.67
N THR A 157 32.19 38.53 -44.92
CA THR A 157 32.76 37.57 -45.88
C THR A 157 31.95 37.45 -47.17
N LEU A 158 30.74 38.00 -47.21
CA LEU A 158 29.80 37.77 -48.32
C LEU A 158 30.30 38.36 -49.65
N ASP A 159 31.03 39.47 -49.59
CA ASP A 159 31.58 40.15 -50.77
C ASP A 159 32.75 39.38 -51.40
N GLU A 160 33.46 38.57 -50.61
CA GLU A 160 34.55 37.70 -51.09
C GLU A 160 34.03 36.42 -51.78
N ILE A 161 32.72 36.14 -51.69
CA ILE A 161 32.12 34.90 -52.17
C ILE A 161 31.35 35.14 -53.48
N GLU A 162 31.69 34.31 -54.46
CA GLU A 162 31.05 34.30 -55.77
C GLU A 162 29.53 34.12 -55.68
N PRO A 163 28.72 34.88 -56.43
CA PRO A 163 27.25 34.89 -56.28
C PRO A 163 26.59 33.51 -56.34
N HIS A 164 27.12 32.62 -57.18
CA HIS A 164 26.59 31.27 -57.36
C HIS A 164 26.91 30.32 -56.19
N GLU A 165 27.91 30.64 -55.36
CA GLU A 165 28.31 29.84 -54.19
C GLU A 165 27.67 30.33 -52.88
N ARG A 166 27.19 31.58 -52.84
CA ARG A 166 26.64 32.22 -51.61
C ARG A 166 25.57 31.39 -50.91
N LEU A 167 24.65 30.78 -51.65
CA LEU A 167 23.59 29.97 -51.05
C LEU A 167 24.16 28.72 -50.34
N ASN A 168 25.17 28.08 -50.93
CA ASN A 168 25.81 26.91 -50.32
C ASN A 168 26.62 27.30 -49.09
N TYR A 169 27.31 28.44 -49.14
CA TYR A 169 28.01 29.01 -48.01
C TYR A 169 27.08 29.30 -46.82
N LEU A 170 25.96 30.00 -47.07
CA LEU A 170 24.97 30.30 -46.04
C LEU A 170 24.38 29.03 -45.42
N LYS A 171 24.02 28.04 -46.24
CA LYS A 171 23.53 26.75 -45.75
C LYS A 171 24.55 26.04 -44.87
N LYS A 172 25.81 26.01 -45.28
CA LYS A 172 26.90 25.41 -44.50
C LYS A 172 27.01 26.06 -43.14
N ILE A 173 27.08 27.39 -43.09
CA ILE A 173 27.17 28.14 -41.84
C ILE A 173 25.99 27.89 -40.91
N LEU A 174 24.77 27.83 -41.45
CA LEU A 174 23.58 27.53 -40.64
C LEU A 174 23.64 26.11 -40.06
N ILE A 175 24.10 25.13 -40.84
CA ILE A 175 24.29 23.75 -40.38
C ILE A 175 25.37 23.72 -39.28
N ASP A 176 26.54 24.33 -39.52
CA ASP A 176 27.64 24.39 -38.56
C ASP A 176 27.17 25.01 -37.22
N THR A 177 26.35 26.08 -37.30
CA THR A 177 25.79 26.75 -36.10
C THR A 177 24.78 25.87 -35.35
N LEU A 178 24.02 25.03 -36.06
CA LEU A 178 23.08 24.08 -35.46
C LEU A 178 23.80 22.85 -34.88
N GLU A 179 24.88 22.39 -35.51
CA GLU A 179 25.74 21.32 -34.97
C GLU A 179 26.39 21.76 -33.66
N GLU A 180 26.87 23.01 -33.58
CA GLU A 180 27.41 23.60 -32.35
C GLU A 180 26.37 23.65 -31.21
N LEU A 181 25.09 23.90 -31.55
CA LEU A 181 24.00 23.82 -30.58
C LEU A 181 23.74 22.38 -30.11
N ALA A 182 23.81 21.41 -31.02
CA ALA A 182 23.59 19.99 -30.72
C ALA A 182 24.68 19.42 -29.80
N GLU A 183 25.91 19.94 -29.90
CA GLU A 183 27.04 19.56 -29.05
C GLU A 183 27.11 20.33 -27.72
N TYR A 184 26.09 21.13 -27.40
CA TYR A 184 26.05 21.92 -26.18
C TYR A 184 26.23 21.04 -24.93
N LYS A 185 27.20 21.43 -24.09
CA LYS A 185 27.44 20.82 -22.78
C LYS A 185 26.92 21.74 -21.69
N PRO A 186 25.94 21.31 -20.87
CA PRO A 186 25.41 22.12 -19.80
C PRO A 186 26.49 22.38 -18.74
N PRO A 187 26.52 23.58 -18.12
CA PRO A 187 27.38 23.83 -16.98
C PRO A 187 26.97 22.92 -15.82
N GLU A 188 27.97 22.33 -15.13
CA GLU A 188 27.72 21.57 -13.90
C GLU A 188 27.21 22.55 -12.84
N LYS A 189 25.93 22.47 -12.47
CA LYS A 189 25.44 23.14 -11.26
C LYS A 189 26.12 22.48 -10.06
N GLU A 190 26.78 23.27 -9.21
CA GLU A 190 27.13 22.85 -7.86
C GLU A 190 25.88 22.27 -7.19
N LYS A 191 26.05 21.09 -6.60
CA LYS A 191 24.99 20.37 -5.91
C LYS A 191 24.39 21.30 -4.86
N VAL A 192 23.12 21.67 -5.04
CA VAL A 192 22.34 22.22 -3.93
C VAL A 192 22.15 21.04 -2.98
N ASP A 193 22.84 21.07 -1.85
CA ASP A 193 22.64 20.14 -0.74
C ASP A 193 21.15 20.13 -0.39
N VAL A 194 20.57 18.93 -0.40
CA VAL A 194 19.22 18.64 0.11
C VAL A 194 19.39 17.84 1.40
#